data_AF-A0A436WWY8-F1
#
_entry.id   AF-A0A436WWY8-F1
#
_cell.length_a   1.000
_cell.length_b   1.000
_cell.length_c   1.000
_cell.angle_alpha   90.00
_cell.angle_beta   90.00
_cell.angle_gamma   90.00
#
_symmetry.space_group_name_H-M   'P 1'
#
loop_
_entity.id
_entity.type
_entity.pdbx_description
1 polymer ?
#
loop_
_entity_poly.entity_id
_entity_poly.type
_entity_poly.pdbx_seq_one_letter_code
_entity_poly.pdbx_strand_id
1 'polypeptide(L)'
;MRKLWEDHITYTRNYIISALADLQDTDEVAKRLLQNQDDIGDAVKPYYGDAAGQKLAALLKDHIKIATEVVKAAKSGSKDKLSAAQEKWTGNADDIAVFLGKANPNWPEKDLRDMLHKHLQLTTGEVVGRLKKDWAADIKSYDEGHDHMLKFADMLTEGIAKQFPDKFNG
;
A
#
# COMPACT_ATOMS: atom_id res chain seq x y z
N MET A 1 -13.25 2.02 -6.00
CA MET A 1 -12.17 1.68 -5.03
C MET A 1 -11.44 2.89 -4.43
N ARG A 2 -11.54 4.12 -4.98
CA ARG A 2 -10.75 5.29 -4.55
C ARG A 2 -10.63 5.51 -3.05
N LYS A 3 -11.75 5.60 -2.32
CA LYS A 3 -11.75 5.80 -0.87
C LYS A 3 -10.86 4.79 -0.12
N LEU A 4 -10.88 3.52 -0.51
CA LEU A 4 -10.13 2.47 0.20
C LEU A 4 -8.62 2.65 0.05
N TRP A 5 -8.16 3.02 -1.15
CA TRP A 5 -6.75 3.26 -1.43
C TRP A 5 -6.27 4.65 -0.97
N GLU A 6 -7.18 5.62 -0.91
CA GLU A 6 -6.95 6.89 -0.23
C GLU A 6 -6.79 6.70 1.29
N ASP A 7 -7.68 5.92 1.92
CA ASP A 7 -7.54 5.52 3.32
C ASP A 7 -6.18 4.81 3.54
N HIS A 8 -5.80 3.89 2.65
CA HIS A 8 -4.51 3.19 2.72
C HIS A 8 -3.32 4.16 2.78
N ILE A 9 -3.20 5.09 1.83
CA ILE A 9 -2.07 6.03 1.80
C ILE A 9 -2.13 7.03 2.96
N THR A 10 -3.33 7.50 3.32
CA THR A 10 -3.53 8.44 4.42
C THR A 10 -3.13 7.85 5.77
N TYR A 11 -3.59 6.63 6.08
CA TYR A 11 -3.21 5.98 7.34
C TYR A 11 -1.77 5.49 7.34
N THR A 12 -1.18 5.20 6.17
CA THR A 12 0.28 4.95 6.05
C THR A 12 1.08 6.19 6.44
N ARG A 13 0.73 7.36 5.89
CA ARG A 13 1.33 8.64 6.30
C ARG A 13 1.17 8.90 7.80
N ASN A 14 -0.04 8.74 8.34
CA ASN A 14 -0.30 8.94 9.76
C ASN A 14 0.58 8.00 10.61
N TYR A 15 0.70 6.73 10.21
CA TYR A 15 1.57 5.78 10.91
C TYR A 15 3.04 6.22 10.88
N ILE A 16 3.55 6.65 9.72
CA ILE A 16 4.93 7.15 9.59
C ILE A 16 5.14 8.35 10.51
N ILE A 17 4.20 9.31 10.54
CA ILE A 17 4.25 10.48 11.42
C ILE A 17 4.31 10.05 12.89
N SER A 18 3.36 9.23 13.34
CA SER A 18 3.25 8.80 14.73
C SER A 18 4.44 7.96 15.17
N ALA A 19 4.83 6.96 14.37
CA ALA A 19 5.92 6.05 14.71
C ALA A 19 7.28 6.76 14.75
N LEU A 20 7.55 7.69 13.82
CA LEU A 20 8.81 8.43 13.82
C LEU A 20 8.89 9.45 14.95
N ALA A 21 7.77 10.05 15.35
CA ALA A 21 7.71 11.03 16.42
C ALA A 21 7.40 10.45 17.81
N ASP A 22 7.31 9.12 17.95
CA ASP A 22 6.97 8.43 19.21
C ASP A 22 5.64 8.89 19.81
N LEU A 23 4.64 9.14 18.95
CA LEU A 23 3.31 9.58 19.39
C LEU A 23 2.53 8.41 20.01
N GLN A 24 1.72 8.73 21.03
CA GLN A 24 0.93 7.76 21.80
C GLN A 24 -0.19 7.10 20.97
N ASP A 25 -0.55 7.65 19.82
CA ASP A 25 -1.59 7.14 18.93
C ASP A 25 -1.10 6.08 17.93
N THR A 26 0.20 5.78 17.92
CA THR A 26 0.84 4.88 16.92
C THR A 26 0.11 3.54 16.78
N ASP A 27 -0.29 2.92 17.88
CA ASP A 27 -0.94 1.60 17.88
C ASP A 27 -2.36 1.66 17.32
N GLU A 28 -3.14 2.70 17.64
CA GLU A 28 -4.49 2.89 17.11
C GLU A 28 -4.47 3.22 15.62
N VAL A 29 -3.50 4.03 15.18
CA VAL A 29 -3.28 4.31 13.75
C VAL A 29 -2.90 3.04 12.99
N ALA A 30 -1.98 2.23 13.53
CA ALA A 30 -1.61 0.94 12.94
C ALA A 30 -2.81 -0.03 12.86
N LYS A 31 -3.63 -0.10 13.90
CA LYS A 31 -4.84 -0.93 13.91
C LYS A 31 -5.82 -0.51 12.81
N ARG A 32 -6.05 0.80 12.65
CA ARG A 32 -6.93 1.30 11.59
C ARG A 32 -6.34 1.06 10.19
N LEU A 33 -5.03 1.20 10.02
CA LEU A 33 -4.33 0.87 8.78
C LEU A 33 -4.46 -0.61 8.44
N LEU A 34 -4.32 -1.51 9.42
CA LEU A 34 -4.50 -2.95 9.21
C LEU A 34 -5.96 -3.30 8.86
N GLN A 35 -6.94 -2.68 9.53
CA GLN A 35 -8.36 -2.83 9.20
C GLN A 35 -8.65 -2.41 7.75
N ASN A 36 -8.03 -1.34 7.26
CA ASN A 36 -8.18 -0.92 5.86
C ASN A 36 -7.78 -2.02 4.86
N GLN A 37 -6.84 -2.92 5.20
CA GLN A 37 -6.44 -4.01 4.33
C GLN A 37 -7.52 -5.12 4.25
N ASP A 38 -8.23 -5.34 5.36
CA ASP A 38 -9.44 -6.16 5.38
C ASP A 38 -10.56 -5.50 4.57
N ASP A 39 -10.77 -4.19 4.71
CA ASP A 39 -11.77 -3.45 3.93
C ASP A 39 -11.50 -3.54 2.41
N ILE A 40 -10.22 -3.49 1.98
CA ILE A 40 -9.82 -3.69 0.58
C ILE A 40 -10.10 -5.12 0.12
N GLY A 41 -9.76 -6.13 0.93
CA GLY A 41 -10.05 -7.53 0.63
C GLY A 41 -11.55 -7.81 0.52
N ASP A 42 -12.36 -7.21 1.38
CA ASP A 42 -13.82 -7.34 1.35
C ASP A 42 -14.44 -6.72 0.09
N ALA A 43 -13.93 -5.57 -0.34
CA ALA A 43 -14.41 -4.88 -1.53
C ALA A 43 -14.25 -5.68 -2.83
N VAL A 44 -13.30 -6.63 -2.89
CA VAL A 44 -13.08 -7.48 -4.08
C VAL A 44 -13.86 -8.79 -4.05
N LYS A 45 -14.43 -9.20 -2.91
CA LYS A 45 -15.19 -10.46 -2.75
C LYS A 45 -16.38 -10.59 -3.72
N PRO A 46 -17.19 -9.56 -3.99
CA PRO A 46 -18.31 -9.68 -4.93
C PRO A 46 -17.92 -10.05 -6.36
N TYR A 47 -16.64 -9.89 -6.72
CA TYR A 47 -16.13 -10.15 -8.07
C TYR A 47 -15.31 -11.43 -8.14
N TYR A 48 -14.45 -11.68 -7.13
CA TYR A 48 -13.49 -12.79 -7.16
C TYR A 48 -13.73 -13.86 -6.07
N GLY A 49 -14.75 -13.69 -5.24
CA GLY A 49 -15.11 -14.61 -4.15
C GLY A 49 -14.31 -14.43 -2.87
N ASP A 50 -14.77 -15.09 -1.81
CA ASP A 50 -14.25 -14.93 -0.45
C ASP A 50 -12.77 -15.30 -0.32
N ALA A 51 -12.35 -16.41 -0.93
CA ALA A 51 -10.97 -16.88 -0.87
C ALA A 51 -9.99 -15.86 -1.47
N ALA A 52 -10.36 -15.22 -2.59
CA ALA A 52 -9.53 -14.20 -3.22
C ALA A 52 -9.45 -12.93 -2.35
N GLY A 53 -10.58 -12.47 -1.80
CA GLY A 53 -10.60 -11.32 -0.89
C GLY A 53 -9.76 -11.54 0.36
N GLN A 54 -9.87 -12.71 0.99
CA GLN A 54 -9.07 -13.08 2.16
C GLN A 54 -7.57 -13.16 1.83
N LYS A 55 -7.21 -13.73 0.67
CA LYS A 55 -5.81 -13.81 0.24
C LYS A 55 -5.21 -12.43 -0.03
N LEU A 56 -5.97 -11.53 -0.66
CA LEU A 56 -5.55 -10.15 -0.89
C LEU A 56 -5.33 -9.41 0.44
N ALA A 57 -6.29 -9.50 1.36
CA ALA A 57 -6.18 -8.87 2.68
C ALA A 57 -4.95 -9.38 3.46
N ALA A 58 -4.65 -10.68 3.38
CA ALA A 58 -3.45 -11.24 4.01
C ALA A 58 -2.15 -10.67 3.41
N LEU A 59 -2.03 -10.63 2.08
CA LEU A 59 -0.87 -10.06 1.40
C LEU A 59 -0.65 -8.57 1.76
N LEU A 60 -1.74 -7.80 1.81
CA LEU A 60 -1.71 -6.38 2.17
C LEU A 60 -1.42 -6.16 3.67
N LYS A 61 -1.91 -7.02 4.57
CA LYS A 61 -1.53 -6.94 5.99
C LYS A 61 -0.06 -7.23 6.19
N ASP A 62 0.50 -8.19 5.45
CA ASP A 62 1.94 -8.44 5.48
C ASP A 62 2.71 -7.26 4.88
N HIS A 63 2.21 -6.64 3.82
CA HIS A 63 2.75 -5.40 3.27
C HIS A 63 2.91 -4.31 4.34
N ILE A 64 1.85 -4.04 5.10
CA ILE A 64 1.86 -3.04 6.17
C ILE A 64 2.84 -3.41 7.28
N LYS A 65 2.84 -4.67 7.73
CA LYS A 65 3.78 -5.13 8.77
C LYS A 65 5.23 -4.94 8.32
N ILE A 66 5.56 -5.28 7.08
CA ILE A 66 6.90 -5.07 6.52
C ILE A 66 7.23 -3.58 6.42
N ALA A 67 6.30 -2.73 5.98
CA ALA A 67 6.49 -1.28 5.98
C ALA A 67 6.81 -0.76 7.41
N THR A 68 6.18 -1.32 8.46
CA THR A 68 6.55 -0.98 9.85
C THR A 68 7.98 -1.38 10.20
N GLU A 69 8.48 -2.51 9.69
CA GLU A 69 9.87 -2.95 9.86
C GLU A 69 10.83 -1.96 9.16
N VAL A 70 10.49 -1.51 7.95
CA VAL A 70 11.25 -0.48 7.20
C VAL A 70 11.32 0.83 7.99
N VAL A 71 10.21 1.34 8.51
CA VAL A 71 10.17 2.58 9.30
C VAL A 71 11.03 2.45 10.56
N LYS A 72 10.91 1.35 11.30
CA LYS A 72 11.71 1.09 12.52
C LYS A 72 13.20 0.97 12.21
N ALA A 73 13.55 0.24 11.14
CA ALA A 73 14.94 0.08 10.70
C ALA A 73 15.55 1.43 10.32
N ALA A 74 14.82 2.23 9.53
CA ALA A 74 15.24 3.57 9.13
C ALA A 74 15.42 4.50 10.34
N LYS A 75 14.48 4.49 11.29
CA LYS A 75 14.57 5.26 12.55
C LYS A 75 15.80 4.90 13.38
N SER A 76 16.14 3.62 13.46
CA SER A 76 17.31 3.14 14.19
C SER A 76 18.65 3.44 13.49
N GLY A 77 18.64 3.91 12.24
CA GLY A 77 19.85 4.12 11.43
C GLY A 77 20.54 2.83 10.99
N SER A 78 19.92 1.65 11.16
CA SER A 78 20.51 0.36 10.82
C SER A 78 20.36 0.07 9.33
N LYS A 79 21.45 0.29 8.57
CA LYS A 79 21.47 0.08 7.11
C LYS A 79 21.18 -1.36 6.71
N ASP A 80 21.74 -2.34 7.42
CA ASP A 80 21.55 -3.75 7.11
C ASP A 80 20.10 -4.19 7.31
N LYS A 81 19.49 -3.78 8.44
CA LYS A 81 18.06 -4.05 8.70
C LYS A 81 17.16 -3.34 7.69
N LEU A 82 17.52 -2.12 7.29
CA LEU A 82 16.77 -1.37 6.31
C LEU A 82 16.82 -2.04 4.94
N SER A 83 18.00 -2.45 4.48
CA SER A 83 18.18 -3.15 3.21
C SER A 83 17.39 -4.47 3.19
N ALA A 84 17.49 -5.27 4.25
CA ALA A 84 16.76 -6.53 4.35
C ALA A 84 15.22 -6.33 4.37
N ALA A 85 14.74 -5.31 5.09
CA ALA A 85 13.33 -4.98 5.12
C ALA A 85 12.82 -4.46 3.76
N GLN A 86 13.61 -3.66 3.04
CA GLN A 86 13.27 -3.15 1.71
C GLN A 86 13.22 -4.27 0.66
N GLU A 87 14.13 -5.23 0.71
CA GLU A 87 14.11 -6.41 -0.15
C GLU A 87 12.83 -7.23 0.09
N LYS A 88 12.52 -7.52 1.35
CA LYS A 88 11.27 -8.19 1.75
C LYS A 88 10.03 -7.43 1.30
N TRP A 89 10.05 -6.10 1.38
CA TRP A 89 8.92 -5.24 0.99
C TRP A 89 8.70 -5.25 -0.52
N THR A 90 9.78 -5.19 -1.29
CA THR A 90 9.75 -5.32 -2.75
C THR A 90 9.23 -6.70 -3.18
N GLY A 91 9.70 -7.77 -2.53
CA GLY A 91 9.20 -9.13 -2.79
C GLY A 91 7.70 -9.27 -2.49
N ASN A 92 7.21 -8.71 -1.39
CA ASN A 92 5.77 -8.69 -1.10
C ASN A 92 4.96 -7.88 -2.12
N ALA A 93 5.48 -6.74 -2.59
CA ALA A 93 4.86 -5.99 -3.68
C ALA A 93 4.76 -6.81 -4.98
N ASP A 94 5.81 -7.58 -5.30
CA ASP A 94 5.79 -8.49 -6.45
C ASP A 94 4.76 -9.62 -6.28
N ASP A 95 4.62 -10.18 -5.08
CA ASP A 95 3.61 -11.20 -4.78
C ASP A 95 2.18 -10.65 -4.95
N ILE A 96 1.93 -9.40 -4.52
CA ILE A 96 0.65 -8.71 -4.73
C ILE A 96 0.40 -8.50 -6.24
N ALA A 97 1.40 -8.04 -6.99
CA ALA A 97 1.28 -7.85 -8.44
C ALA A 97 0.94 -9.16 -9.16
N VAL A 98 1.65 -10.25 -8.82
CA VAL A 98 1.40 -11.59 -9.38
C VAL A 98 -0.02 -12.07 -9.04
N PHE A 99 -0.45 -11.88 -7.79
CA PHE A 99 -1.77 -12.31 -7.35
C PHE A 99 -2.89 -11.57 -8.10
N LEU A 100 -2.80 -10.24 -8.19
CA LEU A 100 -3.77 -9.42 -8.90
C LEU A 100 -3.75 -9.71 -10.41
N GLY A 101 -2.56 -9.77 -11.02
CA GLY A 101 -2.43 -10.02 -12.46
C GLY A 101 -2.98 -11.39 -12.90
N LYS A 102 -2.91 -12.40 -12.03
CA LYS A 102 -3.56 -13.70 -12.26
C LYS A 102 -5.09 -13.64 -12.15
N ALA A 103 -5.63 -12.75 -11.33
CA ALA A 103 -7.07 -12.63 -11.12
C ALA A 103 -7.78 -11.91 -12.27
N ASN A 104 -7.12 -10.95 -12.91
CA ASN A 104 -7.71 -10.12 -13.94
C ASN A 104 -6.76 -9.90 -15.14
N PRO A 105 -7.12 -10.34 -16.36
CA PRO A 105 -6.27 -10.16 -17.54
C PRO A 105 -6.10 -8.70 -17.97
N ASN A 106 -6.92 -7.77 -17.45
CA ASN A 106 -6.80 -6.33 -17.69
C ASN A 106 -5.78 -5.64 -16.78
N TRP A 107 -5.13 -6.38 -15.88
CA TRP A 107 -4.02 -5.89 -15.08
C TRP A 107 -2.73 -6.63 -15.44
N PRO A 108 -1.99 -6.17 -16.47
CA PRO A 108 -0.70 -6.75 -16.78
C PRO A 108 0.19 -6.75 -15.53
N GLU A 109 0.75 -7.91 -15.19
CA GLU A 109 1.57 -8.09 -13.98
C GLU A 109 2.73 -7.07 -13.92
N LYS A 110 3.30 -6.75 -15.09
CA LYS A 110 4.35 -5.73 -15.20
C LYS A 110 3.87 -4.35 -14.73
N ASP A 111 2.70 -3.92 -15.17
CA ASP A 111 2.16 -2.60 -14.84
C ASP A 111 1.82 -2.52 -13.34
N LEU A 112 1.29 -3.61 -12.77
CA LEU A 112 1.07 -3.73 -11.32
C LEU A 112 2.37 -3.64 -10.53
N ARG A 113 3.44 -4.32 -10.96
CA ARG A 113 4.77 -4.19 -10.33
C ARG A 113 5.28 -2.77 -10.38
N ASP A 114 5.24 -2.13 -11.56
CA ASP A 114 5.70 -0.75 -11.73
C ASP A 114 4.93 0.20 -10.79
N MET A 115 3.61 0.05 -10.69
CA MET A 115 2.77 0.84 -9.78
C MET A 115 3.13 0.59 -8.31
N LEU A 116 3.28 -0.66 -7.88
CA LEU A 116 3.60 -0.97 -6.48
C LEU A 116 5.02 -0.55 -6.10
N HIS A 117 6.01 -0.74 -6.97
CA HIS A 117 7.39 -0.29 -6.75
C HIS A 117 7.47 1.23 -6.65
N LYS A 118 6.73 1.94 -7.51
CA LYS A 118 6.63 3.41 -7.41
C LYS A 118 5.99 3.84 -6.09
N HIS A 119 4.97 3.13 -5.61
CA HIS A 119 4.41 3.37 -4.28
C HIS A 119 5.46 3.20 -3.18
N LEU A 120 6.26 2.12 -3.18
CA LEU A 120 7.33 1.92 -2.17
C LEU A 120 8.34 3.07 -2.19
N GLN A 121 8.70 3.55 -3.39
CA GLN A 121 9.63 4.66 -3.57
C GLN A 121 9.10 5.95 -2.91
N LEU A 122 7.83 6.28 -3.16
CA LEU A 122 7.20 7.51 -2.65
C LEU A 122 7.06 7.47 -1.13
N THR A 123 6.58 6.35 -0.58
CA THR A 123 6.50 6.12 0.88
C THR A 123 7.88 6.17 1.54
N THR A 124 8.93 5.63 0.88
CA THR A 124 10.31 5.76 1.35
C THR A 124 10.77 7.22 1.37
N GLY A 125 10.34 8.02 0.39
CA GLY A 125 10.56 9.46 0.34
C GLY A 125 10.01 10.19 1.56
N GLU A 126 8.77 9.87 1.98
CA GLU A 126 8.18 10.41 3.22
C GLU A 126 9.03 10.07 4.45
N VAL A 127 9.40 8.80 4.62
CA VAL A 127 10.22 8.34 5.75
C VAL A 127 11.57 9.07 5.80
N VAL A 128 12.27 9.15 4.66
CA VAL A 128 13.59 9.79 4.56
C VAL A 128 13.48 11.30 4.80
N GLY A 129 12.49 11.97 4.20
CA GLY A 129 12.25 13.39 4.40
C GLY A 129 12.05 13.72 5.87
N ARG A 130 11.18 12.96 6.56
CA ARG A 130 10.93 13.15 7.99
C ARG A 130 12.14 12.89 8.86
N LEU A 131 12.89 11.81 8.62
CA LEU A 131 14.11 11.51 9.38
C LEU A 131 15.18 12.60 9.22
N LYS A 132 15.25 13.23 8.04
CA LYS A 132 16.15 14.36 7.75
C LYS A 132 15.59 15.72 8.17
N LYS A 133 14.35 15.79 8.66
CA LYS A 133 13.60 17.03 8.91
C LYS A 133 13.45 17.90 7.65
N ASP A 134 13.49 17.28 6.49
CA ASP A 134 13.17 17.90 5.21
C ASP A 134 11.66 17.78 4.98
N TRP A 135 10.93 18.73 5.56
CA TRP A 135 9.46 18.75 5.53
C TRP A 135 8.91 18.98 4.13
N ALA A 136 9.64 19.71 3.28
CA ALA A 136 9.24 19.93 1.90
C ALA A 136 9.31 18.62 1.09
N ALA A 137 10.38 17.84 1.26
CA ALA A 137 10.49 16.52 0.65
C ALA A 137 9.43 15.54 1.18
N ASP A 138 9.16 15.53 2.49
CA ASP A 138 8.09 14.73 3.10
C ASP A 138 6.73 15.02 2.44
N ILE A 139 6.31 16.28 2.43
CA ILE A 139 5.02 16.69 1.86
C ILE A 139 4.96 16.38 0.36
N LYS A 140 6.01 16.68 -0.40
CA LYS A 140 6.07 16.38 -1.84
C LYS A 140 5.92 14.89 -2.12
N SER A 141 6.59 14.03 -1.34
CA SER A 141 6.48 12.58 -1.49
C SER A 141 5.08 12.07 -1.17
N TYR A 142 4.42 12.65 -0.17
CA TYR A 142 3.02 12.34 0.12
C TYR A 142 2.07 12.76 -0.99
N ASP A 143 2.16 14.00 -1.47
CA ASP A 143 1.26 14.50 -2.52
C ASP A 143 1.37 13.64 -3.79
N GLU A 144 2.61 13.33 -4.21
CA GLU A 144 2.85 12.40 -5.32
C GLU A 144 2.35 10.98 -5.01
N GLY A 145 2.51 10.51 -3.76
CA GLY A 145 2.05 9.21 -3.28
C GLY A 145 0.53 9.07 -3.27
N HIS A 146 -0.18 10.11 -2.84
CA HIS A 146 -1.64 10.17 -2.79
C HIS A 146 -2.23 10.12 -4.19
N ASP A 147 -1.76 11.00 -5.09
CA ASP A 147 -2.13 10.99 -6.50
C ASP A 147 -1.84 9.64 -7.17
N HIS A 148 -0.69 9.04 -6.85
CA HIS A 148 -0.30 7.73 -7.38
C HIS A 148 -1.24 6.62 -6.92
N MET A 149 -1.64 6.61 -5.64
CA MET A 149 -2.56 5.60 -5.12
C MET A 149 -4.00 5.77 -5.62
N LEU A 150 -4.42 6.99 -5.93
CA LEU A 150 -5.70 7.22 -6.63
C LEU A 150 -5.67 6.64 -8.05
N LYS A 151 -4.56 6.80 -8.78
CA LYS A 151 -4.37 6.16 -10.11
C LYS A 151 -4.36 4.64 -10.01
N PHE A 152 -3.74 4.09 -8.96
CA PHE A 152 -3.78 2.64 -8.71
C PHE A 152 -5.21 2.17 -8.44
N ALA A 153 -5.98 2.91 -7.65
CA ALA A 153 -7.39 2.61 -7.39
C ALA A 153 -8.25 2.62 -8.66
N ASP A 154 -7.97 3.54 -9.57
CA ASP A 154 -8.65 3.64 -10.86
C ASP A 154 -8.28 2.48 -11.78
N MET A 155 -6.99 2.15 -11.92
CA MET A 155 -6.53 0.97 -12.65
C MET A 155 -7.24 -0.30 -12.18
N LEU A 156 -7.36 -0.49 -10.85
CA LEU A 156 -8.07 -1.63 -10.29
C LEU A 156 -9.59 -1.57 -10.59
N THR A 157 -10.22 -0.41 -10.40
CA THR A 157 -11.65 -0.27 -10.68
C THR A 157 -11.97 -0.53 -12.16
N GLU A 158 -11.18 0.02 -13.07
CA GLU A 158 -11.34 -0.17 -14.51
C GLU A 158 -11.15 -1.62 -14.95
N GLY A 159 -10.15 -2.32 -14.41
CA GLY A 159 -9.96 -3.73 -14.75
C GLY A 159 -11.11 -4.60 -14.26
N ILE A 160 -11.64 -4.34 -13.05
CA ILE A 160 -12.83 -5.04 -12.55
C ILE A 160 -14.03 -4.77 -13.47
N ALA A 161 -14.27 -3.51 -13.84
CA ALA A 161 -15.37 -3.15 -14.73
C ALA A 161 -15.26 -3.82 -16.10
N LYS A 162 -14.05 -3.90 -16.67
CA LYS A 162 -13.79 -4.61 -17.94
C LYS A 162 -14.01 -6.12 -17.85
N GLN A 163 -13.67 -6.75 -16.73
CA GLN A 163 -13.84 -8.20 -16.56
C GLN A 163 -15.29 -8.60 -16.20
N PHE A 164 -16.01 -7.73 -15.48
CA PHE A 164 -17.36 -8.01 -14.98
C PHE A 164 -18.38 -6.94 -15.42
N PRO A 165 -18.55 -6.66 -16.72
CA PRO A 165 -19.38 -5.55 -17.21
C PRO A 165 -20.83 -5.60 -16.71
N ASP A 166 -21.41 -6.79 -16.56
CA ASP A 166 -22.78 -7.00 -16.08
C ASP A 166 -23.01 -6.54 -14.62
N LYS A 167 -21.94 -6.36 -13.84
CA LYS A 167 -22.00 -5.83 -12.47
C LYS A 167 -22.00 -4.30 -12.42
N PHE A 168 -21.72 -3.63 -13.55
CA PHE A 168 -21.59 -2.16 -13.65
C PHE A 168 -22.63 -1.53 -14.57
N ASN A 169 -23.35 -2.32 -15.35
CA ASN A 169 -24.49 -1.87 -16.15
C ASN A 169 -25.74 -1.82 -15.27
N GLY A 170 -25.86 -0.74 -14.49
CA GLY A 170 -27.08 -0.34 -13.77
C GLY A 170 -27.64 0.96 -14.33
#